data_AF-A0A175Y1G4-F1
#
_entry.id   AF-A0A175Y1G4-F1
#
_cell.length_a   1.000
_cell.length_b   1.000
_cell.length_c   1.000
_cell.angle_alpha   90.00
_cell.angle_beta   90.00
_cell.angle_gamma   90.00
#
_symmetry.space_group_name_H-M   'P 1'
#
loop_
_entity.id
_entity.type
_entity.pdbx_description
1 polymer ?
#
loop_
_entity_poly.entity_id
_entity_poly.type
_entity_poly.pdbx_seq_one_letter_code
_entity_poly.pdbx_strand_id
1 'polypeptide(L)'
;MLVNNEDEFKNMYLYLVTPADGPELSVFAGSFNGASELYLAWWLAHQDEPLPSFEVKQRNTSWPGLDTKLLDEALSLGIAGIGHFDPNKGWTIVSPTYVEEEA
;
A
#
# COMPACT_ATOMS: atom_id res chain seq x y z
N MET A 1 11.38 26.38 -4.31
CA MET A 1 10.71 25.46 -5.27
C MET A 1 9.67 24.73 -4.44
N LEU A 2 8.42 25.16 -4.50
CA LEU A 2 7.32 24.46 -3.84
C LEU A 2 7.02 23.25 -4.74
N VAL A 3 7.35 22.06 -4.27
CA VAL A 3 6.92 20.83 -4.93
C VAL A 3 5.42 20.77 -4.69
N ASN A 4 4.64 20.90 -5.75
CA ASN A 4 3.19 20.83 -5.70
C ASN A 4 2.80 19.37 -5.41
N ASN A 5 2.64 19.04 -4.14
CA ASN A 5 2.23 17.71 -3.68
C ASN A 5 0.81 17.31 -4.15
N GLU A 6 0.04 18.21 -4.78
CA GLU A 6 -1.33 17.95 -5.23
C GLU A 6 -1.43 17.05 -6.48
N ASP A 7 -0.38 16.95 -7.28
CA ASP A 7 -0.39 16.09 -8.49
C ASP A 7 -0.02 14.63 -8.21
N GLU A 8 0.74 14.35 -7.13
CA GLU A 8 1.12 12.97 -6.78
C GLU A 8 -0.07 12.15 -6.28
N PHE A 9 -1.06 12.78 -5.65
CA PHE A 9 -2.25 12.11 -5.12
C PHE A 9 -3.37 11.95 -6.17
N LYS A 10 -3.34 12.70 -7.27
CA LYS A 10 -4.35 12.61 -8.34
C LYS A 10 -4.27 11.31 -9.16
N ASN A 11 -3.13 10.62 -9.12
CA ASN A 11 -2.87 9.41 -9.90
C ASN A 11 -2.41 8.27 -8.99
N MET A 12 -3.10 8.03 -7.87
CA MET A 12 -2.81 6.86 -7.05
C MET A 12 -3.46 5.62 -7.65
N TYR A 13 -2.70 4.53 -7.72
CA TYR A 13 -3.14 3.24 -8.24
C TYR A 13 -3.03 2.17 -7.17
N LEU A 14 -3.82 1.12 -7.33
CA LEU A 14 -3.67 -0.10 -6.54
C LEU A 14 -2.61 -0.99 -7.19
N TYR A 15 -1.60 -1.34 -6.40
CA TYR A 15 -0.60 -2.34 -6.71
C TYR A 15 -0.81 -3.55 -5.79
N LEU A 16 -0.50 -4.73 -6.29
CA LEU A 16 -0.37 -5.93 -5.49
C LEU A 16 1.09 -6.32 -5.40
N VAL A 17 1.53 -6.58 -4.18
CA VAL A 17 2.84 -7.11 -3.88
C VAL A 17 2.68 -8.56 -3.46
N THR A 18 3.32 -9.46 -4.19
CA THR A 18 3.32 -10.89 -3.89
C THR A 18 4.74 -11.29 -3.47
N PRO A 19 5.02 -11.41 -2.17
CA PRO A 19 6.28 -11.99 -1.71
C PRO A 19 6.35 -13.48 -2.06
N ALA A 20 7.58 -14.01 -2.23
CA ALA A 20 7.81 -15.42 -2.52
C ALA A 20 7.24 -16.36 -1.46
N ASP A 21 7.33 -15.95 -0.19
CA ASP A 21 6.93 -16.74 0.97
C ASP A 21 5.96 -15.96 1.88
N GLY A 22 4.82 -15.53 1.34
CA GLY A 22 3.85 -14.80 2.15
C GLY A 22 2.53 -14.48 1.47
N PRO A 23 1.60 -13.84 2.21
CA PRO A 23 0.33 -13.39 1.65
C PRO A 23 0.54 -12.24 0.66
N GLU A 24 -0.34 -12.16 -0.34
CA GLU A 24 -0.41 -11.02 -1.25
C GLU A 24 -0.89 -9.77 -0.49
N LEU A 25 -0.22 -8.63 -0.72
CA LEU A 25 -0.51 -7.36 -0.06
C LEU A 25 -0.97 -6.32 -1.08
N SER A 26 -1.98 -5.54 -0.71
CA SER A 26 -2.43 -4.38 -1.47
C SER A 26 -1.60 -3.16 -1.10
N VAL A 27 -1.12 -2.39 -2.08
CA VAL A 27 -0.33 -1.18 -1.86
C VAL A 27 -0.89 -0.05 -2.72
N PHE A 28 -1.20 1.08 -2.11
CA PHE A 28 -1.70 2.28 -2.79
C PHE A 28 -0.55 3.26 -2.99
N ALA A 29 -0.20 3.54 -4.25
CA ALA A 29 0.93 4.39 -4.58
C ALA A 29 0.71 5.15 -5.90
N GLY A 30 1.42 6.26 -6.09
CA GLY A 30 1.40 7.02 -7.35
C GLY A 30 2.18 6.35 -8.50
N SER A 31 3.01 5.36 -8.20
CA SER A 31 3.83 4.65 -9.19
C SER A 31 4.25 3.25 -8.74
N PHE A 32 4.73 2.45 -9.68
CA PHE A 32 5.31 1.13 -9.40
C PHE A 32 6.50 1.19 -8.43
N ASN A 33 7.38 2.17 -8.63
CA ASN A 33 8.53 2.36 -7.75
C ASN A 33 8.07 2.77 -6.34
N GLY A 34 7.09 3.68 -6.25
CA GLY A 34 6.51 4.08 -4.96
C GLY A 34 5.87 2.92 -4.22
N ALA A 35 5.16 2.03 -4.92
CA ALA A 35 4.60 0.83 -4.30
C ALA A 35 5.69 -0.11 -3.76
N SER A 36 6.79 -0.28 -4.51
CA SER A 36 7.93 -1.10 -4.09
C SER A 36 8.65 -0.51 -2.87
N GLU A 37 8.84 0.80 -2.85
CA GLU A 37 9.45 1.53 -1.73
C GLU A 37 8.58 1.45 -0.46
N LEU A 38 7.26 1.61 -0.58
CA LEU A 38 6.33 1.47 0.54
C LEU A 38 6.35 0.05 1.12
N TYR A 39 6.35 -0.97 0.26
CA TYR A 39 6.46 -2.36 0.71
C TYR A 39 7.80 -2.62 1.42
N LEU A 40 8.91 -2.15 0.85
CA LEU A 40 10.23 -2.27 1.45
C LEU A 40 10.28 -1.62 2.83
N ALA A 41 9.76 -0.39 2.95
CA ALA A 41 9.72 0.35 4.20
C ALA A 41 8.89 -0.38 5.27
N TRP A 42 7.71 -0.90 4.89
CA TRP A 42 6.88 -1.69 5.80
C TRP A 42 7.58 -2.98 6.24
N TRP A 43 8.19 -3.71 5.31
CA TRP A 43 8.91 -4.96 5.62
C TRP A 43 10.03 -4.71 6.61
N LEU A 44 10.88 -3.71 6.37
CA LEU A 44 11.98 -3.35 7.27
C LEU A 44 11.51 -2.88 8.66
N ALA A 45 10.29 -2.31 8.75
CA ALA A 45 9.74 -1.84 10.01
C ALA A 45 9.04 -2.95 10.84
N HIS A 46 8.55 -4.01 10.20
CA HIS A 46 7.68 -5.00 10.84
C HIS A 46 8.26 -6.42 10.88
N GLN A 47 9.21 -6.74 10.00
CA GLN A 47 9.79 -8.06 9.87
C GLN A 47 11.27 -8.02 10.28
N ASP A 48 11.67 -8.91 11.17
CA ASP A 48 13.08 -9.10 11.57
C ASP A 48 13.82 -10.07 10.64
N GLU A 49 13.31 -10.23 9.40
CA GLU A 49 13.79 -11.19 8.42
C GLU A 49 14.33 -10.49 7.16
N PRO A 50 15.30 -11.11 6.45
CA PRO A 50 15.74 -10.61 5.16
C PRO A 50 14.58 -10.43 4.19
N LEU A 51 14.61 -9.34 3.42
CA LEU A 51 13.59 -9.08 2.40
C LEU A 51 13.52 -10.25 1.39
N PRO A 52 12.38 -10.95 1.28
CA PRO A 52 12.22 -12.01 0.30
C PRO A 52 12.14 -11.41 -1.11
N SER A 53 12.35 -12.25 -2.11
CA SER A 53 11.97 -11.91 -3.49
C SER A 53 10.47 -11.58 -3.53
N PHE A 54 10.07 -10.54 -4.26
CA PHE A 54 8.67 -10.17 -4.41
C PHE A 54 8.39 -9.69 -5.83
N GLU A 55 7.15 -9.87 -6.27
CA GLU A 55 6.63 -9.28 -7.50
C GLU A 55 5.70 -8.12 -7.17
N VAL A 56 5.71 -7.08 -8.00
CA VAL A 56 4.74 -5.98 -7.92
C VAL A 56 3.94 -5.95 -9.20
N LYS A 57 2.61 -5.82 -9.10
CA LYS A 57 1.70 -5.76 -10.25
C LYS A 57 0.68 -4.66 -10.05
N GLN A 58 0.58 -3.74 -11.00
CA GLN A 58 -0.49 -2.76 -10.99
C GLN A 58 -1.82 -3.45 -11.32
N ARG A 59 -2.84 -3.25 -10.48
CA ARG A 59 -4.20 -3.73 -10.75
C ARG A 59 -4.99 -2.65 -11.50
N ASN A 60 -5.78 -3.09 -12.47
CA ASN A 60 -6.75 -2.24 -13.12
C ASN A 60 -8.00 -2.16 -12.23
N THR A 61 -8.44 -0.95 -11.91
CA THR A 61 -9.61 -0.69 -11.06
C THR A 61 -10.93 -1.23 -11.63
N SER A 62 -10.96 -1.53 -12.93
CA SER A 62 -12.11 -2.15 -13.61
C SER A 62 -12.19 -3.67 -13.43
N TRP A 63 -11.22 -4.32 -12.75
CA TRP A 63 -11.22 -5.78 -12.60
C TRP A 63 -12.22 -6.26 -11.55
N PRO A 64 -12.99 -7.34 -11.83
CA PRO A 64 -13.96 -7.89 -10.87
C PRO A 64 -13.26 -8.41 -9.61
N GLY A 65 -13.86 -8.15 -8.44
CA GLY A 65 -13.34 -8.61 -7.14
C GLY A 65 -12.31 -7.69 -6.49
N LEU A 66 -11.99 -6.55 -7.13
CA LEU A 66 -11.17 -5.50 -6.55
C LEU A 66 -12.04 -4.63 -5.63
N ASP A 67 -11.73 -4.60 -4.33
CA ASP A 67 -12.38 -3.66 -3.42
C ASP A 67 -11.77 -2.26 -3.62
N THR A 68 -12.37 -1.48 -4.53
CA THR A 68 -11.89 -0.13 -4.86
C THR A 68 -12.21 0.89 -3.78
N LYS A 69 -13.00 0.56 -2.75
CA LYS A 69 -13.34 1.52 -1.70
C LYS A 69 -12.13 2.04 -0.95
N LEU A 70 -11.14 1.18 -0.72
CA LEU A 70 -9.89 1.58 -0.07
C LEU A 70 -9.03 2.47 -0.96
N LEU A 71 -9.08 2.26 -2.28
CA LEU A 71 -8.41 3.15 -3.21
C LEU A 71 -9.09 4.53 -3.19
N ASP A 72 -10.42 4.58 -3.18
CA ASP A 72 -11.16 5.84 -3.07
C ASP A 72 -10.89 6.55 -1.73
N GLU A 73 -10.78 5.80 -0.63
CA GLU A 73 -10.42 6.34 0.68
C GLU A 73 -8.97 6.85 0.71
N ALA A 74 -8.01 6.09 0.18
CA ALA A 74 -6.62 6.50 0.03
C ALA A 74 -6.49 7.80 -0.79
N LEU A 75 -7.23 7.89 -1.91
CA LEU A 75 -7.30 9.07 -2.76
C LEU A 75 -7.93 10.26 -2.03
N SER A 76 -9.03 10.04 -1.31
CA SER A 76 -9.73 11.10 -0.56
C SER A 76 -8.91 11.64 0.60
N LEU A 77 -8.07 10.81 1.22
CA LEU A 77 -7.22 11.19 2.35
C LEU A 77 -5.83 11.66 1.90
N GLY A 78 -5.44 11.43 0.65
CA GLY A 78 -4.08 11.67 0.17
C GLY A 78 -3.05 10.83 0.92
N ILE A 79 -3.39 9.58 1.26
CA ILE A 79 -2.52 8.68 2.02
C ILE A 79 -2.06 7.56 1.12
N ALA A 80 -0.75 7.43 0.95
CA ALA A 80 -0.12 6.26 0.35
C ALA A 80 0.24 5.26 1.46
N GLY A 81 0.02 3.97 1.22
CA GLY A 81 0.22 2.96 2.27
C GLY A 81 -0.15 1.55 1.86
N ILE A 82 -0.06 0.63 2.82
CA ILE A 82 -0.40 -0.77 2.63
C ILE A 82 -1.84 -1.00 3.04
N GLY A 83 -2.63 -1.60 2.16
CA GLY A 83 -3.94 -2.14 2.48
C GLY A 83 -3.76 -3.41 3.32
N HIS A 84 -4.16 -3.33 4.57
CA HIS A 84 -4.15 -4.43 5.52
C HIS A 84 -5.59 -4.87 5.80
N PHE A 85 -5.88 -6.16 5.66
CA PHE A 85 -7.19 -6.73 5.97
C PHE A 85 -7.21 -7.34 7.37
N ASP A 86 -8.05 -6.82 8.25
CA ASP A 86 -8.36 -7.40 9.55
C ASP A 86 -9.77 -8.04 9.51
N PRO A 87 -9.96 -9.31 9.93
CA PRO A 87 -11.27 -9.97 9.91
C PRO A 87 -12.35 -9.30 10.76
N ASN A 88 -11.96 -8.54 11.79
CA ASN A 88 -12.85 -7.87 12.74
C ASN A 88 -13.06 -6.40 12.38
N LYS A 89 -12.04 -5.72 11.82
CA LYS A 89 -12.08 -4.28 11.49
C LYS A 89 -12.35 -4.02 10.00
N GLY A 90 -12.17 -5.01 9.14
CA GLY A 90 -12.18 -4.86 7.69
C GLY A 90 -10.82 -4.38 7.16
N TRP A 91 -10.82 -3.87 5.94
CA TRP A 91 -9.60 -3.31 5.35
C TRP A 91 -9.27 -1.93 5.91
N THR A 92 -7.99 -1.68 6.15
CA THR A 92 -7.45 -0.39 6.62
C THR A 92 -6.17 -0.04 5.86
N ILE A 93 -5.92 1.25 5.62
CA ILE A 93 -4.65 1.73 5.07
C ILE A 93 -3.70 2.02 6.23
N VAL A 94 -2.58 1.29 6.29
CA VAL A 94 -1.53 1.54 7.29
C VAL A 94 -0.37 2.27 6.63
N SER A 95 0.11 3.31 7.30
CA SER A 95 1.39 3.93 6.95
C SER A 95 2.51 2.89 7.17
N PRO A 96 3.54 2.80 6.31
CA PRO A 96 4.68 1.91 6.53
C PRO A 96 5.40 2.15 7.87
N THR A 97 5.23 3.35 8.43
CA THR A 97 5.81 3.80 9.72
C THR A 97 4.81 3.78 10.88
N TYR A 98 3.61 3.23 10.69
CA TYR A 98 2.63 3.17 11.78
C TYR A 98 3.06 2.14 12.82
N VAL A 99 3.84 2.60 13.80
CA VAL A 99 4.04 1.88 15.06
C VAL A 99 2.74 2.07 15.84
N GLU A 100 2.05 1.00 16.21
CA GLU A 100 0.97 1.09 17.20
C GLU A 100 1.60 1.72 18.46
N GLU A 101 1.32 3.00 18.73
CA GLU A 101 1.52 3.55 20.05
C GLU A 101 0.52 2.83 20.95
N GLU A 102 0.99 1.79 21.65
CA GLU A 102 0.24 1.17 22.73
C GLU A 102 -0.10 2.24 23.77
N ALA A 103 -1.39 2.52 23.92
CA ALA A 103 -1.95 3.44 24.91
C ALA A 103 -2.13 2.77 26.28
#